data_AF-A0A957K0N3-F1
#
_entry.id   AF-A0A957K0N3-F1
#
_cell.length_a   1.000
_cell.length_b   1.000
_cell.length_c   1.000
_cell.angle_alpha   90.00
_cell.angle_beta   90.00
_cell.angle_gamma   90.00
#
_symmetry.space_group_name_H-M   'P 1'
#
loop_
_entity.id
_entity.type
_entity.pdbx_description
1 polymer ?
#
loop_
_entity_poly.entity_id
_entity_poly.type
_entity_poly.pdbx_seq_one_letter_code
_entity_poly.pdbx_strand_id
1 'polypeptide(L)'
;MFWTTVSLTAIAALALRASASVPADAELTQSIEQLRHAIGLWSAQTDFLGPDGTVAKSVSGSYEYSWVMPDQVVSGRSDIPELKQSAALLLYLKPATRQIEMVSVGADGRLWV
;
A
#
# COMPACT_ATOMS: atom_id res chain seq x y z
N MET A 1 4.45 61.25 19.59
CA MET A 1 3.08 60.76 19.41
C MET A 1 2.85 60.69 17.90
N PHE A 2 3.11 59.54 17.28
CA PHE A 2 3.07 59.36 15.83
C PHE A 2 1.99 58.35 15.47
N TRP A 3 1.07 58.77 14.60
CA TRP A 3 0.11 57.93 13.89
C TRP A 3 0.68 57.63 12.49
N THR A 4 0.57 56.39 12.00
CA THR A 4 0.19 56.10 10.59
C THR A 4 -0.05 54.61 10.36
N THR A 5 -1.16 54.35 9.67
CA THR A 5 -1.73 53.07 9.24
C THR A 5 -1.10 52.60 7.93
N VAL A 6 -0.89 51.29 7.74
CA VAL A 6 -1.01 50.65 6.41
C VAL A 6 -1.59 49.24 6.58
N SER A 7 -2.82 49.06 6.11
CA SER A 7 -3.36 47.74 5.78
C SER A 7 -3.02 47.42 4.33
N LEU A 8 -2.54 46.21 4.04
CA LEU A 8 -2.51 45.68 2.68
C LEU A 8 -3.17 44.30 2.68
N THR A 9 -4.36 44.25 2.08
CA THR A 9 -5.15 43.05 1.82
C THR A 9 -4.54 42.32 0.63
N ALA A 10 -3.98 41.13 0.83
CA ALA A 10 -3.67 40.21 -0.26
C ALA A 10 -4.83 39.22 -0.41
N ILE A 11 -5.61 39.38 -1.48
CA ILE A 11 -6.64 38.43 -1.90
C ILE A 11 -5.89 37.19 -2.44
N ALA A 12 -5.90 36.10 -1.67
CA ALA A 12 -5.41 34.81 -2.15
C ALA A 12 -6.41 34.26 -3.18
N ALA A 13 -6.08 34.38 -4.47
CA ALA A 13 -6.77 33.65 -5.53
C ALA A 13 -6.43 32.15 -5.37
N LEU A 14 -7.29 31.43 -4.66
CA LEU A 14 -7.21 29.99 -4.53
C LEU A 14 -7.59 29.37 -5.88
N ALA A 15 -6.58 28.98 -6.66
CA ALA A 15 -6.78 28.21 -7.88
C ALA A 15 -7.43 26.86 -7.49
N LEU A 16 -8.73 26.73 -7.75
CA LEU A 16 -9.43 25.45 -7.73
C LEU A 16 -8.79 24.58 -8.81
N ARG A 17 -7.78 23.78 -8.45
CA ARG A 17 -7.35 22.67 -9.29
C ARG A 17 -8.50 21.67 -9.32
N ALA A 18 -9.29 21.72 -10.38
CA ALA A 18 -10.18 20.64 -10.73
C ALA A 18 -9.31 19.37 -10.84
N SER A 19 -9.44 18.48 -9.87
CA SER A 19 -8.81 17.17 -9.93
C SER A 19 -9.55 16.41 -11.03
N ALA A 20 -8.97 16.37 -12.23
CA ALA A 20 -9.48 15.51 -13.28
C ALA A 20 -9.44 14.07 -12.75
N SER A 21 -10.60 13.44 -12.61
CA SER A 21 -10.68 12.04 -12.17
C SER A 21 -10.01 11.18 -13.23
N VAL A 22 -8.99 10.43 -12.83
CA VAL A 22 -8.35 9.44 -13.69
C VAL A 22 -9.41 8.38 -14.04
N PRO A 23 -9.54 7.97 -15.31
CA PRO A 23 -10.44 6.88 -15.67
C PRO A 23 -10.07 5.61 -14.89
N ALA A 24 -11.06 4.89 -14.34
CA ALA A 24 -10.82 3.68 -13.54
C ALA A 24 -9.96 2.62 -14.26
N ASP A 25 -10.01 2.57 -15.60
CA ASP A 25 -9.19 1.65 -16.39
C ASP A 25 -7.70 2.00 -16.34
N ALA A 26 -7.36 3.29 -16.23
CA ALA A 26 -5.98 3.75 -16.08
C ALA A 26 -5.44 3.45 -14.68
N GLU A 27 -6.27 3.54 -13.63
CA GLU A 27 -5.88 3.18 -12.25
C GLU A 27 -5.60 1.68 -12.10
N LEU A 28 -6.45 0.83 -12.69
CA LEU A 28 -6.24 -0.61 -12.68
C LEU A 28 -4.98 -0.99 -13.47
N THR A 29 -4.79 -0.41 -14.65
CA THR A 29 -3.59 -0.64 -15.47
C THR A 29 -2.33 -0.25 -14.69
N GLN A 30 -2.34 0.91 -14.04
CA GLN A 30 -1.22 1.36 -13.20
C GLN A 30 -0.95 0.39 -12.04
N SER A 31 -2.00 -0.13 -11.40
CA SER A 31 -1.88 -1.08 -10.30
C SER A 31 -1.27 -2.41 -10.76
N ILE A 32 -1.64 -2.89 -11.96
CA ILE A 32 -1.05 -4.08 -12.57
C ILE A 32 0.44 -3.85 -12.88
N GLU A 33 0.81 -2.69 -13.42
CA GLU A 33 2.23 -2.36 -13.65
C GLU A 33 3.03 -2.32 -12.34
N GLN A 34 2.48 -1.76 -11.27
CA GLN A 34 3.11 -1.79 -9.95
C GLN A 34 3.30 -3.24 -9.46
N LEU A 35 2.30 -4.10 -9.67
CA LEU A 35 2.37 -5.51 -9.27
C LEU A 35 3.45 -6.27 -10.06
N ARG A 36 3.65 -5.97 -11.35
CA ARG A 36 4.76 -6.54 -12.13
C ARG A 36 6.13 -6.21 -11.54
N HIS A 37 6.27 -5.01 -10.96
CA HIS A 37 7.50 -4.61 -10.27
C HIS A 37 7.66 -5.25 -8.89
N ALA A 38 6.58 -5.75 -8.28
CA ALA A 38 6.62 -6.40 -6.96
C ALA A 38 7.06 -7.88 -7.01
N ILE A 39 7.18 -8.48 -8.20
CA ILE A 39 7.59 -9.88 -8.34
C ILE A 39 9.04 -10.08 -7.92
N GLY A 40 9.30 -11.15 -7.18
CA GLY A 40 10.62 -11.51 -6.67
C GLY A 40 10.65 -11.61 -5.14
N LEU A 41 11.86 -11.69 -4.61
CA LEU A 41 12.13 -11.79 -3.18
C LEU A 41 12.52 -10.42 -2.63
N TRP A 42 11.84 -10.02 -1.55
CA TRP A 42 12.01 -8.75 -0.87
C TRP A 42 12.35 -8.98 0.59
N SER A 43 13.37 -8.29 1.07
CA SER A 43 13.59 -8.11 2.50
C SER A 43 12.61 -7.06 3.02
N ALA A 44 11.95 -7.36 4.15
CA ALA A 44 11.04 -6.44 4.79
C ALA A 44 11.41 -6.26 6.26
N GLN A 45 11.15 -5.06 6.78
CA GLN A 45 11.20 -4.76 8.19
C GLN A 45 9.80 -4.34 8.64
N THR A 46 9.33 -4.92 9.73
CA THR A 46 8.04 -4.60 10.34
C THR A 46 8.28 -3.97 11.70
N ASP A 47 7.86 -2.72 11.83
CA ASP A 47 7.92 -1.98 13.07
C ASP A 47 6.58 -2.06 13.81
N PHE A 48 6.62 -2.53 15.04
CA PHE A 48 5.50 -2.52 15.97
C PHE A 48 5.56 -1.23 16.76
N LEU A 49 4.52 -0.41 16.62
CA LEU A 49 4.42 0.88 17.29
C LEU A 49 3.77 0.72 18.67
N GLY A 50 4.28 1.47 19.64
CA GLY A 50 3.69 1.63 20.96
C GLY A 50 2.52 2.62 20.97
N PRO A 51 1.83 2.79 22.12
CA PRO A 51 0.68 3.68 22.25
C PRO A 51 0.99 5.17 21.98
N ASP A 52 2.25 5.56 22.14
CA ASP A 52 2.76 6.92 21.89
C ASP A 52 3.28 7.10 20.46
N GLY A 53 3.15 6.09 19.59
CA GLY A 53 3.62 6.08 18.22
C GLY A 53 5.13 5.81 18.07
N THR A 54 5.85 5.57 19.16
CA THR A 54 7.27 5.18 19.09
C THR A 54 7.44 3.73 18.66
N VAL A 55 8.57 3.38 18.07
CA VAL A 55 8.86 1.98 17.68
C VAL A 55 9.17 1.17 18.95
N ALA A 56 8.28 0.24 19.29
CA ALA A 56 8.44 -0.66 20.42
C ALA A 56 9.29 -1.89 20.06
N LYS A 57 9.16 -2.37 18.81
CA LYS A 57 9.94 -3.51 18.29
C LYS A 57 10.06 -3.41 16.78
N SER A 58 11.21 -3.78 16.23
CA SER A 58 11.39 -4.02 14.80
C SER A 58 11.72 -5.49 14.59
N VAL A 59 11.10 -6.12 13.59
CA VAL A 59 11.43 -7.49 13.17
C VAL A 59 11.74 -7.51 11.69
N SER A 60 12.70 -8.33 11.29
CA SER A 60 12.99 -8.57 9.88
C SER A 60 12.26 -9.81 9.38
N GLY A 61 11.85 -9.75 8.13
CA GLY A 61 11.21 -10.85 7.42
C GLY A 61 11.44 -10.75 5.92
N SER A 62 10.70 -11.54 5.17
CA SER A 62 10.74 -11.55 3.72
C SER A 62 9.35 -11.68 3.12
N TYR A 63 9.23 -11.17 1.89
CA TYR A 63 8.11 -11.44 1.00
C TYR A 63 8.65 -12.01 -0.31
N GLU A 64 8.05 -13.09 -0.77
CA GLU A 64 8.31 -13.64 -2.10
C GLU A 64 7.02 -13.58 -2.89
N TYR A 65 7.06 -13.01 -4.09
CA TYR A 65 5.93 -12.94 -5.00
C TYR A 65 6.27 -13.55 -6.36
N SER A 66 5.32 -14.28 -6.93
CA SER A 66 5.43 -14.91 -8.24
C SER A 66 4.10 -14.90 -8.98
N TRP A 67 4.15 -14.72 -10.30
CA TRP A 67 2.96 -14.84 -11.13
C TRP A 67 2.53 -16.31 -11.23
N VAL A 68 1.27 -16.56 -10.89
CA VAL A 68 0.58 -17.81 -11.23
C VAL A 68 -0.02 -17.68 -12.63
N MET A 69 -0.63 -16.53 -12.91
CA MET A 69 -1.15 -16.13 -14.21
C MET A 69 -0.77 -14.68 -14.46
N PRO A 70 0.03 -14.38 -15.51
CA PRO A 70 0.47 -13.02 -15.80
C PRO A 70 -0.69 -12.03 -15.81
N ASP A 71 -0.49 -10.90 -15.13
CA ASP A 71 -1.42 -9.77 -15.02
C ASP A 71 -2.79 -10.08 -14.37
N GLN A 72 -2.96 -11.29 -13.82
CA GLN A 72 -4.23 -11.71 -13.25
C GLN A 72 -4.11 -12.29 -11.85
N VAL A 73 -3.10 -13.13 -11.59
CA VAL A 73 -2.98 -13.85 -10.32
C VAL A 73 -1.52 -13.91 -9.88
N VAL A 74 -1.23 -13.40 -8.69
CA VAL A 74 0.06 -13.49 -8.00
C VAL A 74 -0.10 -14.35 -6.76
N SER A 75 0.78 -15.34 -6.61
CA SER A 75 1.00 -16.00 -5.33
C SER A 75 2.11 -15.29 -4.58
N GLY A 76 1.95 -15.20 -3.26
CA GLY A 76 2.95 -14.64 -2.37
C GLY A 76 3.21 -15.54 -1.17
N ARG A 77 4.37 -15.36 -0.55
CA ARG A 77 4.68 -15.91 0.76
C ARG A 77 5.34 -14.83 1.60
N SER A 78 4.87 -14.69 2.84
CA SER A 78 5.51 -13.86 3.86
C SER A 78 6.12 -14.76 4.93
N ASP A 79 7.31 -14.41 5.41
CA ASP A 79 7.99 -15.10 6.48
C ASP A 79 8.66 -14.12 7.44
N ILE A 80 8.36 -14.24 8.74
CA ILE A 80 8.97 -13.47 9.83
C ILE A 80 9.52 -14.48 10.84
N PRO A 81 10.79 -14.91 10.71
CA PRO A 81 11.35 -16.00 11.49
C PRO A 81 11.30 -15.79 13.00
N GLU A 82 11.59 -14.56 13.45
CA GLU A 82 11.60 -14.20 14.88
C GLU A 82 10.24 -14.39 15.56
N LEU A 83 9.16 -14.23 14.80
CA LEU A 83 7.79 -14.40 15.28
C LEU A 83 7.26 -15.82 15.02
N LYS A 84 8.06 -16.69 14.37
CA LYS A 84 7.63 -18.00 13.86
C LYS A 84 6.34 -17.89 13.04
N GLN A 85 6.26 -16.81 12.26
CA GLN A 85 5.06 -16.44 11.51
C GLN A 85 5.35 -16.60 10.02
N SER A 86 4.50 -17.35 9.34
CA SER A 86 4.50 -17.46 7.89
C SER A 86 3.06 -17.32 7.38
N ALA A 87 2.91 -16.75 6.19
CA ALA A 87 1.62 -16.67 5.51
C ALA A 87 1.78 -16.95 4.01
N ALA A 88 0.79 -17.63 3.44
CA ALA A 88 0.59 -17.67 2.01
C ALA A 88 -0.34 -16.53 1.61
N LEU A 89 -0.01 -15.81 0.54
CA LEU A 89 -0.81 -14.72 -0.01
C LEU A 89 -1.27 -15.09 -1.42
N LEU A 90 -2.47 -14.67 -1.79
CA LEU A 90 -2.97 -14.74 -3.15
C LEU A 90 -3.56 -13.38 -3.49
N LEU A 91 -3.00 -12.73 -4.52
CA LEU A 91 -3.54 -11.52 -5.10
C LEU A 91 -4.18 -11.88 -6.43
N TYR A 92 -5.42 -11.47 -6.66
CA TYR A 92 -6.09 -11.71 -7.93
C TYR A 92 -6.93 -10.52 -8.37
N LEU A 93 -7.00 -10.34 -9.68
CA LEU A 93 -7.89 -9.37 -10.31
C LEU A 93 -9.32 -9.91 -10.35
N LYS A 94 -10.29 -9.13 -9.88
CA LYS A 94 -11.72 -9.34 -10.14
C LYS A 94 -12.15 -8.47 -11.32
N PRO A 95 -12.37 -9.02 -12.52
CA PRO A 95 -12.70 -8.22 -13.70
C PRO A 95 -14.03 -7.47 -13.57
N ALA A 96 -15.02 -8.09 -12.91
CA ALA A 96 -16.35 -7.52 -12.75
C ALA A 96 -16.37 -6.24 -11.89
N THR A 97 -15.53 -6.19 -10.85
CA THR A 97 -15.44 -5.04 -9.93
C THR A 97 -14.20 -4.18 -10.17
N ARG A 98 -13.29 -4.62 -11.05
CA ARG A 98 -12.03 -3.94 -11.40
C ARG A 98 -11.15 -3.69 -10.17
N GLN A 99 -11.09 -4.68 -9.29
CA GLN A 99 -10.35 -4.60 -8.03
C GLN A 99 -9.31 -5.70 -7.97
N ILE A 100 -8.17 -5.40 -7.37
CA ILE A 100 -7.22 -6.41 -6.91
C ILE A 100 -7.65 -6.78 -5.50
N GLU A 101 -7.99 -8.05 -5.29
CA GLU A 101 -8.25 -8.59 -3.97
C GLU A 101 -7.02 -9.36 -3.50
N MET A 102 -6.76 -9.29 -2.19
CA MET A 102 -5.71 -10.04 -1.54
C MET A 102 -6.34 -10.90 -0.46
N VAL A 103 -5.98 -12.18 -0.46
CA VAL A 103 -6.31 -13.12 0.61
C VAL A 103 -5.01 -13.64 1.19
N SER A 104 -4.94 -13.72 2.50
CA SER A 104 -3.79 -14.32 3.19
C SER A 104 -4.23 -15.44 4.12
N VAL A 105 -3.40 -16.48 4.20
CA VAL A 105 -3.64 -17.65 5.04
C VAL A 105 -2.44 -17.84 5.94
N GLY A 106 -2.69 -17.86 7.24
CA GLY A 106 -1.66 -18.14 8.23
C GLY A 106 -1.15 -19.57 8.17
N ALA A 107 -0.01 -19.80 8.83
CA ALA A 107 0.51 -21.15 9.05
C ALA A 107 -0.47 -22.08 9.81
N ASP A 108 -1.45 -21.52 10.51
CA ASP A 108 -2.55 -22.23 11.16
C ASP A 108 -3.71 -22.62 10.21
N GLY A 109 -3.60 -22.29 8.93
CA GLY A 109 -4.61 -22.56 7.91
C GLY A 109 -5.82 -21.64 7.97
N ARG A 110 -5.81 -20.59 8.81
CA ARG A 110 -6.91 -19.63 8.92
C ARG A 110 -6.72 -18.46 7.97
N LEU A 111 -7.83 -17.97 7.43
CA LEU A 111 -7.84 -16.72 6.68
C LEU A 111 -7.47 -15.56 7.63
N TRP A 112 -6.49 -14.78 7.22
CA TRP A 112 -6.19 -13.50 7.81
C TRP A 112 -6.83 -12.45 6.90
N VAL A 113 -7.82 -11.73 7.46
CA VAL A 113 -8.60 -10.66 6.84
C VAL A 113 -8.30 -9.34 7.53
#